data_AF-A0A2B4R996-F1
#
_entry.id   AF-A0A2B4R996-F1
#
_cell.length_a   1.000
_cell.length_b   1.000
_cell.length_c   1.000
_cell.angle_alpha   90.00
_cell.angle_beta   90.00
_cell.angle_gamma   90.00
#
_symmetry.space_group_name_H-M   'P 1'
#
loop_
_entity.id
_entity.type
_entity.pdbx_description
1 polymer ?
#
loop_
_entity_poly.entity_id
_entity_poly.type
_entity_poly.pdbx_seq_one_letter_code
_entity_poly.pdbx_strand_id
1 'polypeptide(L)'
;MERNSVSVALENQVLVAIIPQAQAQYFDFETKEWKPLPSMAQLTDATTCFCAEYAGNHLYVAAKKEEYFVMYRYDTGLDTVVRYNRDLCKIYDEKPAMVQCFDPELNEWKSKASTNSSHFGSSLFVVNGRLCIAGGTGFSGAPVEIYDEQNKKWSYVEQSRIPQNNLGAVEIEGRVYFIINNFPVDSGIRIPSGEKYPVPLDEWENLRKVNSNAVLCYLPVRNESLKAE
;
A
#
# COMPACT_ATOMS: atom_id res chain seq x y z
N MET A 1 3.72 22.69 -24.39
CA MET A 1 4.68 21.59 -24.19
C MET A 1 4.93 21.50 -22.70
N GLU A 2 4.05 20.84 -21.97
CA GLU A 2 4.25 20.51 -20.56
C GLU A 2 4.40 18.99 -20.50
N ARG A 3 5.65 18.54 -20.51
CA ARG A 3 5.99 17.13 -20.27
C ARG A 3 6.13 16.93 -18.77
N ASN A 4 5.40 15.94 -18.25
CA ASN A 4 5.90 15.00 -17.25
C ASN A 4 6.48 15.57 -15.94
N SER A 5 5.65 16.20 -15.11
CA SER A 5 6.01 16.47 -13.71
C SER A 5 5.67 15.33 -12.75
N VAL A 6 4.89 14.32 -13.18
CA VAL A 6 4.49 13.19 -12.31
C VAL A 6 5.41 11.97 -12.43
N SER A 7 6.18 11.84 -13.52
CA SER A 7 7.01 10.64 -13.75
C SER A 7 8.43 10.73 -13.18
N VAL A 8 8.88 11.87 -12.65
CA VAL A 8 10.23 12.03 -12.07
C VAL A 8 10.27 11.69 -10.58
N ALA A 9 9.12 11.63 -9.89
CA ALA A 9 9.07 11.41 -8.44
C ALA A 9 9.30 9.96 -7.98
N LEU A 10 9.30 8.98 -8.90
CA LEU A 10 9.45 7.56 -8.58
C LEU A 10 10.90 7.05 -8.62
N GLU A 11 11.86 7.81 -9.16
CA GLU A 11 13.22 7.30 -9.38
C GLU A 11 14.05 7.11 -8.09
N ASN A 12 13.60 7.59 -6.93
CA ASN A 12 14.33 7.47 -5.65
C ASN A 12 13.44 7.01 -4.47
N GLN A 13 12.36 6.27 -4.73
CA GLN A 13 11.52 5.71 -3.67
C GLN A 13 11.84 4.24 -3.43
N VAL A 14 11.92 3.83 -2.17
CA VAL A 14 12.06 2.44 -1.77
C VAL A 14 10.84 1.99 -0.99
N LEU A 15 10.48 0.72 -1.15
CA LEU A 15 9.44 0.09 -0.34
C LEU A 15 10.00 -0.20 1.05
N VAL A 16 9.38 0.34 2.09
CA VAL A 16 9.79 0.17 3.49
C VAL A 16 8.73 -0.57 4.27
N ALA A 17 9.17 -1.53 5.07
CA ALA A 17 8.38 -2.23 6.07
C ALA A 17 8.71 -1.68 7.46
N ILE A 18 7.72 -1.06 8.10
CA ILE A 18 7.81 -0.57 9.47
C ILE A 18 7.25 -1.65 10.37
N ILE A 19 8.09 -2.20 11.24
CA ILE A 19 7.78 -3.36 12.07
C ILE A 19 7.69 -2.89 13.53
N PRO A 20 6.57 -3.10 14.24
CA PRO A 20 6.50 -2.80 15.66
C PRO A 20 7.61 -3.54 16.42
N GLN A 21 8.31 -2.85 17.32
CA GLN A 21 9.34 -3.43 18.20
C GLN A 21 10.53 -4.10 17.49
N ALA A 22 10.73 -3.81 16.20
CA ALA A 22 11.84 -4.35 15.44
C ALA A 22 12.42 -3.28 14.49
N GLN A 23 13.58 -3.59 13.92
CA GLN A 23 14.20 -2.73 12.92
C GLN A 23 13.34 -2.71 11.65
N ALA A 24 13.11 -1.51 11.10
CA ALA A 24 12.49 -1.37 9.79
C ALA A 24 13.35 -2.03 8.72
N GLN A 25 12.71 -2.45 7.64
CA GLN A 25 13.39 -3.06 6.49
C GLN A 25 13.01 -2.32 5.22
N TYR A 26 13.88 -2.32 4.22
CA TYR A 26 13.52 -1.91 2.86
C TYR A 26 13.62 -3.10 1.92
N PHE A 27 12.81 -3.11 0.87
CA PHE A 27 12.88 -4.13 -0.17
C PHE A 27 13.80 -3.66 -1.29
N ASP A 28 14.85 -4.43 -1.54
CA ASP A 28 15.73 -4.24 -2.68
C ASP A 28 15.10 -4.89 -3.92
N PHE A 29 14.70 -4.06 -4.89
CA PHE A 29 14.06 -4.54 -6.11
C PHE A 29 15.02 -5.19 -7.11
N GLU A 30 16.33 -4.96 -6.98
CA GLU A 30 17.37 -5.58 -7.80
C GLU A 30 17.69 -6.99 -7.29
N THR A 31 17.94 -7.14 -5.99
CA THR A 31 18.25 -8.45 -5.39
C THR A 31 17.01 -9.25 -4.99
N LYS A 32 15.82 -8.63 -4.98
CA LYS A 32 14.54 -9.21 -4.51
C LYS A 32 14.62 -9.69 -3.05
N GLU A 33 15.23 -8.88 -2.18
CA GLU A 33 15.43 -9.22 -0.76
C GLU A 33 15.05 -8.07 0.18
N TRP A 34 14.55 -8.44 1.35
CA TRP A 34 14.38 -7.50 2.46
C TRP A 34 15.71 -7.27 3.16
N LYS A 35 16.11 -5.99 3.27
CA LYS A 35 17.36 -5.57 3.92
C LYS A 35 17.03 -4.68 5.12
N PRO A 36 17.84 -4.71 6.20
CA PRO A 36 17.66 -3.79 7.33
C PRO A 36 17.76 -2.33 6.88
N LEU A 37 16.90 -1.47 7.43
CA LEU A 37 16.96 -0.01 7.24
C LEU A 37 17.57 0.62 8.51
N PRO A 38 18.87 0.94 8.52
CA PRO A 38 19.58 1.35 9.73
C PRO A 38 19.23 2.75 10.22
N SER A 39 18.82 3.65 9.32
CA SER A 39 18.60 5.07 9.63
C SER A 39 17.21 5.40 10.18
N MET A 40 16.35 4.40 10.43
CA MET A 40 14.98 4.64 10.89
C MET A 40 14.83 4.22 12.36
N ALA A 41 14.44 5.17 13.22
CA ALA A 41 14.19 4.91 14.62
C ALA A 41 13.10 3.83 14.82
N GLN A 42 13.31 2.94 15.78
CA GLN A 42 12.39 1.83 16.06
C GLN A 42 11.18 2.30 16.86
N LEU A 43 10.01 1.71 16.57
CA LEU A 43 8.81 1.86 17.37
C LEU A 43 8.83 0.88 18.56
N THR A 44 9.61 1.19 19.60
CA THR A 44 9.83 0.28 20.75
C THR A 44 8.57 -0.01 21.56
N ASP A 45 7.63 0.94 21.58
CA ASP A 45 6.46 0.86 22.46
C ASP A 45 5.17 0.51 21.69
N ALA A 46 5.20 0.52 20.36
CA ALA A 46 4.04 0.16 19.54
C ALA A 46 3.85 -1.35 19.58
N THR A 47 2.63 -1.82 19.81
CA THR A 47 2.28 -3.25 19.76
C THR A 47 1.71 -3.65 18.41
N THR A 48 1.13 -2.71 17.67
CA THR A 48 0.55 -2.94 16.33
C THR A 48 0.64 -1.67 15.51
N CYS A 49 0.99 -1.77 14.22
CA CYS A 49 0.86 -0.67 13.25
C CYS A 49 -0.29 -0.97 12.30
N PHE A 50 -1.04 0.05 11.90
CA PHE A 50 -2.23 -0.08 11.05
C PHE A 50 -2.04 0.46 9.65
N CYS A 51 -1.42 1.63 9.52
CA CYS A 51 -1.08 2.22 8.23
C CYS A 51 0.11 3.17 8.36
N ALA A 52 0.76 3.45 7.23
CA ALA A 52 1.81 4.43 7.13
C ALA A 52 1.61 5.27 5.86
N GLU A 53 1.75 6.60 5.98
CA GLU A 53 1.55 7.53 4.88
C GLU A 53 2.64 8.60 4.87
N TYR A 54 3.30 8.75 3.73
CA TYR A 54 4.27 9.81 3.51
C TYR A 54 3.56 11.05 2.95
N ALA A 55 3.62 12.16 3.68
CA ALA A 55 2.97 13.41 3.31
C ALA A 55 3.90 14.61 3.56
N GLY A 56 4.20 15.35 2.49
CA GLY A 56 5.17 16.45 2.53
C GLY A 56 6.58 15.92 2.77
N ASN A 57 7.15 16.24 3.94
CA ASN A 57 8.47 15.77 4.39
C ASN A 57 8.40 14.80 5.58
N HIS A 58 7.20 14.33 5.91
CA HIS A 58 6.98 13.51 7.08
C HIS A 58 6.35 12.17 6.71
N LEU A 59 6.77 11.13 7.41
CA LEU A 59 6.09 9.84 7.41
C LEU A 59 5.24 9.73 8.66
N TYR A 60 3.94 9.51 8.50
CA TYR A 60 3.01 9.28 9.59
C TYR A 60 2.71 7.78 9.69
N VAL A 61 2.70 7.25 10.91
CA VAL A 61 2.38 5.83 11.18
C VAL A 61 1.31 5.76 12.26
N ALA A 62 0.14 5.27 11.90
CA ALA A 62 -0.93 5.00 12.85
C ALA A 62 -0.67 3.63 13.51
N ALA A 63 -0.75 3.59 14.83
CA ALA A 63 -0.39 2.42 15.61
C ALA A 63 -1.18 2.32 16.93
N LYS A 64 -1.08 1.17 17.60
CA LYS A 64 -1.59 0.92 18.94
C LYS A 64 -0.40 0.76 19.89
N LYS A 65 -0.47 1.39 21.06
CA LYS A 65 0.41 1.20 22.21
C LYS A 65 -0.46 0.85 23.40
N GLU A 66 -0.24 -0.31 24.02
CA GLU A 66 -1.09 -0.83 25.10
C GLU A 66 -2.56 -0.81 24.70
N GLU A 67 -3.40 0.06 25.28
CA GLU A 67 -4.81 0.24 24.90
C GLU A 67 -5.09 1.54 24.12
N TYR A 68 -4.07 2.34 23.84
CA TYR A 68 -4.21 3.63 23.17
C TYR A 68 -3.84 3.56 21.69
N PHE A 69 -4.57 4.30 20.85
CA PHE A 69 -4.18 4.56 19.47
C PHE A 69 -3.25 5.78 19.43
N VAL A 70 -2.19 5.69 18.63
CA VAL A 70 -1.14 6.70 18.54
C VAL A 70 -0.74 6.90 17.08
N MET A 71 -0.40 8.14 16.73
CA MET A 71 0.22 8.50 15.47
C MET A 71 1.68 8.86 15.73
N TYR A 72 2.60 8.14 15.11
CA TYR A 72 4.01 8.49 15.06
C TYR A 72 4.26 9.34 13.80
N ARG A 73 5.15 10.33 13.88
CA ARG A 73 5.57 11.15 12.74
C ARG A 73 7.08 11.13 12.65
N TYR A 74 7.68 10.65 11.56
CA TYR A 74 9.11 10.75 11.29
C TYR A 74 9.39 11.95 10.39
N ASP A 75 10.30 12.82 10.82
CA ASP A 75 10.86 13.89 10.00
C ASP A 75 11.96 13.33 9.08
N THR A 76 11.70 13.21 7.77
CA THR A 76 12.66 12.60 6.81
C THR A 76 13.89 13.47 6.49
N GLY A 77 14.00 14.65 7.11
CA GLY A 77 15.17 15.52 7.07
C GLY A 77 15.90 15.71 8.41
N LEU A 78 15.29 15.32 9.54
CA LEU A 78 15.82 15.48 10.90
C LEU A 78 15.17 14.38 11.75
N ASP A 79 15.86 13.26 11.93
CA ASP A 79 15.42 12.03 12.63
C ASP A 79 14.74 12.28 14.00
N THR A 80 13.47 12.70 13.99
CA THR A 80 12.70 13.08 15.18
C THR A 80 11.24 12.67 15.06
N VAL A 81 10.66 12.26 16.20
CA VAL A 81 9.32 11.65 16.30
C VAL A 81 8.34 12.56 17.05
N VAL A 82 7.22 12.95 16.42
CA VAL A 82 6.15 13.77 17.05
C VAL A 82 4.80 13.02 17.06
N ARG A 83 3.96 13.28 18.08
CA ARG A 83 2.82 12.42 18.51
C ARG A 83 1.46 13.09 18.29
N TYR A 84 0.48 12.34 17.76
CA TYR A 84 -0.94 12.76 17.71
C TYR A 84 -1.88 11.57 18.06
N ASN A 85 -3.09 11.85 18.56
CA ASN A 85 -4.04 10.84 19.06
C ASN A 85 -5.41 10.99 18.37
N ARG A 86 -5.99 9.91 17.83
CA ARG A 86 -7.36 9.85 17.27
C ARG A 86 -7.93 8.42 17.28
N ASP A 87 -9.23 8.31 17.51
CA ASP A 87 -10.02 7.08 17.56
C ASP A 87 -10.56 6.67 16.17
N LEU A 88 -10.50 5.36 15.84
CA LEU A 88 -11.21 4.77 14.69
C LEU A 88 -11.84 3.41 15.04
N CYS A 89 -13.01 3.18 14.45
CA CYS A 89 -13.99 2.13 14.78
C CYS A 89 -13.77 0.82 13.98
N LYS A 90 -14.13 -0.33 14.57
CA LYS A 90 -14.15 -1.67 13.93
C LYS A 90 -15.59 -2.06 13.56
N ILE A 91 -15.83 -2.56 12.35
CA ILE A 91 -17.05 -3.31 12.00
C ILE A 91 -16.68 -4.49 11.08
N TYR A 92 -17.11 -5.69 11.46
CA TYR A 92 -17.15 -6.88 10.60
C TYR A 92 -18.57 -6.98 10.05
N ASP A 93 -18.76 -6.84 8.74
CA ASP A 93 -20.04 -7.10 8.08
C ASP A 93 -19.77 -7.56 6.64
N GLU A 94 -20.56 -8.51 6.14
CA GLU A 94 -20.48 -9.04 4.77
C GLU A 94 -21.06 -8.06 3.72
N LYS A 95 -21.27 -6.80 4.12
CA LYS A 95 -21.83 -5.74 3.28
C LYS A 95 -20.79 -5.20 2.30
N PRO A 96 -21.26 -4.64 1.16
CA PRO A 96 -20.49 -3.73 0.33
C PRO A 96 -19.66 -2.74 1.14
N ALA A 97 -18.39 -2.57 0.78
CA ALA A 97 -17.55 -1.58 1.42
C ALA A 97 -18.04 -0.17 1.04
N MET A 98 -18.28 0.65 2.07
CA MET A 98 -18.61 2.06 1.85
C MET A 98 -17.35 2.83 1.51
N VAL A 99 -17.40 3.61 0.43
CA VAL A 99 -16.28 4.44 0.00
C VAL A 99 -16.61 5.90 0.31
N GLN A 100 -15.75 6.55 1.08
CA GLN A 100 -15.88 7.98 1.42
C GLN A 100 -14.70 8.75 0.84
N CYS A 101 -14.97 9.94 0.31
CA CYS A 101 -13.99 10.86 -0.24
C CYS A 101 -14.03 12.15 0.56
N PHE A 102 -12.88 12.62 1.04
CA PHE A 102 -12.78 13.90 1.71
C PHE A 102 -12.53 15.02 0.68
N ASP A 103 -13.33 16.08 0.76
CA ASP A 103 -13.18 17.30 -0.02
C ASP A 103 -12.47 18.35 0.86
N PRO A 104 -11.19 18.67 0.60
CA PRO A 104 -10.42 19.56 1.46
C PRO A 104 -10.86 21.03 1.36
N GLU A 105 -11.47 21.45 0.25
CA GLU A 105 -11.95 22.83 0.08
C GLU A 105 -13.20 23.08 0.92
N LEU A 106 -14.08 22.09 0.99
CA LEU A 106 -15.30 22.14 1.78
C LEU A 106 -15.12 21.62 3.21
N ASN A 107 -14.01 20.92 3.48
CA ASN A 107 -13.73 20.23 4.75
C ASN A 107 -14.84 19.23 5.12
N GLU A 108 -15.33 18.47 4.12
CA GLU A 108 -16.46 17.55 4.26
C GLU A 108 -16.15 16.17 3.68
N TRP A 109 -16.73 15.13 4.27
CA TRP A 109 -16.72 13.78 3.72
C TRP A 109 -17.95 13.57 2.83
N LYS A 110 -17.74 13.10 1.61
CA LYS A 110 -18.79 12.74 0.65
C LYS A 110 -18.75 11.24 0.37
N SER A 111 -19.91 10.59 0.38
CA SER A 111 -20.01 9.18 -0.02
C SER A 111 -19.87 9.02 -1.53
N LYS A 112 -19.00 8.12 -1.96
CA LYS A 112 -18.98 7.55 -3.31
C LYS A 112 -19.85 6.29 -3.34
N ALA A 113 -20.04 5.72 -4.53
CA ALA A 113 -20.76 4.46 -4.63
C ALA A 113 -19.99 3.36 -3.87
N SER A 114 -20.72 2.56 -3.12
CA SER A 114 -20.19 1.36 -2.48
C SER A 114 -19.72 0.35 -3.52
N THR A 115 -18.73 -0.46 -3.16
CA THR A 115 -18.24 -1.58 -3.98
C THR A 115 -19.34 -2.61 -4.23
N ASN A 116 -19.13 -3.53 -5.17
CA ASN A 116 -20.11 -4.60 -5.39
C ASN A 116 -19.98 -5.72 -4.35
N SER A 117 -18.78 -5.93 -3.80
CA SER A 117 -18.47 -6.95 -2.79
C SER A 117 -17.92 -6.37 -1.49
N SER A 118 -17.86 -7.19 -0.43
CA SER A 118 -17.13 -6.84 0.80
C SER A 118 -15.61 -6.88 0.54
N HIS A 119 -14.88 -5.93 1.12
CA HIS A 119 -13.45 -5.72 0.90
C HIS A 119 -12.67 -5.61 2.20
N PHE A 120 -13.05 -6.39 3.21
CA PHE A 120 -12.32 -6.42 4.47
C PHE A 120 -10.84 -6.77 4.24
N GLY A 121 -9.95 -5.88 4.70
CA GLY A 121 -8.50 -5.99 4.49
C GLY A 121 -8.03 -5.75 3.05
N SER A 122 -8.89 -5.27 2.14
CA SER A 122 -8.42 -4.88 0.81
C SER A 122 -7.69 -3.54 0.86
N SER A 123 -6.91 -3.27 -0.18
CA SER A 123 -6.26 -2.00 -0.41
C SER A 123 -7.01 -1.20 -1.48
N LEU A 124 -7.24 0.09 -1.24
CA LEU A 124 -7.78 1.04 -2.22
C LEU A 124 -6.64 1.91 -2.75
N PHE A 125 -6.42 1.92 -4.06
CA PHE A 125 -5.31 2.63 -4.70
C PHE A 125 -5.65 3.09 -6.12
N VAL A 126 -4.80 3.93 -6.71
CA VAL A 126 -5.05 4.52 -8.03
C VAL A 126 -4.21 3.83 -9.09
N VAL A 127 -4.86 3.34 -10.15
CA VAL A 127 -4.20 2.80 -11.36
C VAL A 127 -4.66 3.62 -12.55
N ASN A 128 -3.71 4.20 -13.30
CA ASN A 128 -3.99 5.06 -14.46
C ASN A 128 -5.10 6.12 -14.22
N GLY A 129 -5.15 6.70 -13.02
CA GLY A 129 -6.14 7.73 -12.65
C GLY A 129 -7.51 7.19 -12.20
N ARG A 130 -7.69 5.87 -12.08
CA ARG A 130 -8.92 5.24 -11.59
C ARG A 130 -8.73 4.60 -10.23
N LEU A 131 -9.73 4.72 -9.35
CA LEU A 131 -9.74 4.03 -8.06
C LEU A 131 -9.92 2.54 -8.28
N CYS A 132 -9.08 1.75 -7.65
CA CYS A 132 -9.04 0.30 -7.73
C CYS A 132 -8.99 -0.28 -6.32
N ILE A 133 -9.67 -1.39 -6.09
CA ILE A 133 -9.63 -2.11 -4.82
C ILE A 133 -9.25 -3.57 -5.06
N ALA A 134 -8.29 -4.06 -4.29
CA ALA A 134 -7.77 -5.43 -4.44
C ALA A 134 -7.19 -5.98 -3.13
N GLY A 135 -7.06 -7.30 -3.05
CA GLY A 135 -6.54 -8.00 -1.87
C GLY A 135 -7.63 -8.34 -0.86
N GLY A 136 -7.31 -8.29 0.43
CA GLY A 136 -8.25 -8.62 1.49
C GLY A 136 -8.49 -10.11 1.70
N THR A 137 -9.02 -10.41 2.88
CA THR A 137 -9.26 -11.76 3.37
C THR A 137 -10.76 -11.97 3.51
N GLY A 138 -11.44 -12.23 2.39
CA GLY A 138 -12.81 -12.76 2.40
C GLY A 138 -12.81 -14.29 2.47
N PHE A 139 -13.96 -14.91 2.77
CA PHE A 139 -14.13 -16.37 2.79
C PHE A 139 -13.73 -17.06 1.47
N SER A 140 -13.71 -16.33 0.35
CA SER A 140 -13.27 -16.76 -0.98
C SER A 140 -12.15 -15.90 -1.59
N GLY A 141 -11.55 -14.98 -0.82
CA GLY A 141 -10.79 -13.84 -1.33
C GLY A 141 -11.72 -12.73 -1.85
N ALA A 142 -11.35 -11.45 -1.68
CA ALA A 142 -12.15 -10.35 -2.23
C ALA A 142 -11.82 -10.18 -3.73
N PRO A 143 -12.82 -9.90 -4.60
CA PRO A 143 -12.57 -9.68 -6.01
C PRO A 143 -11.75 -8.41 -6.22
N VAL A 144 -11.18 -8.23 -7.42
CA VAL A 144 -10.60 -6.94 -7.82
C VAL A 144 -11.71 -6.12 -8.46
N GLU A 145 -11.87 -4.88 -8.01
CA GLU A 145 -12.86 -3.95 -8.57
C GLU A 145 -12.23 -2.62 -8.96
N ILE A 146 -12.73 -2.00 -10.03
CA ILE A 146 -12.33 -0.69 -10.52
C ILE A 146 -13.51 0.28 -10.57
N TYR A 147 -13.30 1.52 -10.15
CA TYR A 147 -14.30 2.57 -10.16
C TYR A 147 -14.33 3.31 -11.49
N ASP A 148 -15.51 3.40 -12.06
CA ASP A 148 -15.82 4.28 -13.18
C ASP A 148 -16.41 5.58 -12.63
N GLU A 149 -15.64 6.67 -12.74
CA GLU A 149 -16.06 8.01 -12.28
C GLU A 149 -17.25 8.56 -13.09
N GLN A 150 -17.35 8.23 -14.38
CA GLN A 150 -18.41 8.74 -15.26
C GLN A 150 -19.75 8.09 -14.90
N ASN A 151 -19.73 6.77 -14.73
CA ASN A 151 -20.93 5.99 -14.40
C ASN A 151 -21.18 5.89 -12.88
N LYS A 152 -20.23 6.37 -12.06
CA LYS A 152 -20.22 6.30 -10.59
C LYS A 152 -20.46 4.90 -10.07
N LYS A 153 -19.83 3.89 -10.68
CA LYS A 153 -20.03 2.47 -10.35
C LYS A 153 -18.72 1.71 -10.32
N TRP A 154 -18.71 0.63 -9.56
CA TRP A 154 -17.61 -0.33 -9.54
C TRP A 154 -17.86 -1.44 -10.55
N SER A 155 -16.80 -1.96 -11.15
CA SER A 155 -16.83 -3.11 -12.07
C SER A 155 -15.77 -4.12 -11.67
N TYR A 156 -16.09 -5.41 -11.75
CA TYR A 156 -15.14 -6.49 -11.49
C TYR A 156 -14.04 -6.54 -12.56
N VAL A 157 -12.81 -6.83 -12.13
CA VAL A 157 -11.64 -7.03 -13.00
C VAL A 157 -11.25 -8.50 -12.99
N GLU A 158 -11.41 -9.15 -14.13
CA GLU A 158 -11.08 -10.57 -14.30
C GLU A 158 -9.57 -10.81 -14.20
N GLN A 159 -9.16 -11.78 -13.37
CA GLN A 159 -7.76 -12.10 -13.10
C GLN A 159 -7.26 -13.30 -13.94
N SER A 160 -7.66 -13.39 -15.21
CA SER A 160 -7.34 -14.53 -16.08
C SER A 160 -6.05 -14.38 -16.91
N ARG A 161 -5.44 -13.18 -16.89
CA ARG A 161 -4.19 -12.88 -17.62
C ARG A 161 -2.92 -13.18 -16.84
N ILE A 162 -3.03 -13.47 -15.55
CA ILE A 162 -1.93 -13.91 -14.70
C ILE A 162 -2.20 -15.33 -14.18
N PRO A 163 -1.15 -16.11 -13.86
CA PRO A 163 -1.34 -17.40 -13.20
C PRO A 163 -2.03 -17.23 -11.86
N GLN A 164 -2.85 -18.23 -11.48
CA GLN A 164 -3.32 -18.35 -10.11
C GLN A 164 -2.10 -18.41 -9.19
N ASN A 165 -2.13 -17.58 -8.16
CA ASN A 165 -0.99 -17.40 -7.27
C ASN A 165 -1.48 -17.25 -5.83
N ASN A 166 -0.60 -17.58 -4.88
CA ASN A 166 -0.76 -17.35 -3.45
C ASN A 166 0.08 -16.15 -2.97
N LEU A 167 0.65 -15.39 -3.92
CA LEU A 167 1.54 -14.26 -3.66
C LEU A 167 0.77 -12.94 -3.49
N GLY A 168 -0.53 -12.93 -3.76
CA GLY A 168 -1.35 -11.72 -3.75
C GLY A 168 -1.12 -10.86 -4.98
N ALA A 169 -0.62 -11.45 -6.07
CA ALA A 169 -0.47 -10.77 -7.34
C ALA A 169 -1.84 -10.61 -8.01
N VAL A 170 -2.10 -9.39 -8.47
CA VAL A 170 -3.30 -9.00 -9.22
C VAL A 170 -2.90 -8.18 -10.43
N GLU A 171 -3.69 -8.27 -11.48
CA GLU A 171 -3.54 -7.53 -12.72
C GLU A 171 -4.66 -6.51 -12.86
N ILE A 172 -4.28 -5.26 -13.10
CA ILE A 172 -5.20 -4.15 -13.30
C ILE A 172 -4.68 -3.32 -14.48
N GLU A 173 -5.47 -3.26 -15.55
CA GLU A 173 -5.17 -2.47 -16.76
C GLU A 173 -3.80 -2.77 -17.39
N GLY A 174 -3.41 -4.03 -17.41
CA GLY A 174 -2.13 -4.51 -17.93
C GLY A 174 -0.96 -4.29 -16.97
N ARG A 175 -1.18 -3.84 -15.73
CA ARG A 175 -0.13 -3.69 -14.71
C ARG A 175 -0.30 -4.74 -13.63
N VAL A 176 0.80 -5.36 -13.21
CA VAL A 176 0.78 -6.36 -12.13
C VAL A 176 1.20 -5.70 -10.81
N TYR A 177 0.39 -5.88 -9.79
CA TYR A 177 0.61 -5.42 -8.42
C TYR A 177 0.62 -6.60 -7.46
N PHE A 178 1.41 -6.51 -6.40
CA PHE A 178 1.32 -7.43 -5.27
C PHE A 178 0.64 -6.72 -4.10
N ILE A 179 -0.41 -7.32 -3.53
CA ILE A 179 -1.03 -6.82 -2.31
C ILE A 179 -0.40 -7.53 -1.11
N ILE A 180 0.42 -6.80 -0.36
CA ILE A 180 1.20 -7.29 0.78
C ILE A 180 0.79 -6.48 2.01
N ASN A 181 0.31 -7.14 3.06
CA ASN A 181 -0.19 -6.49 4.28
C ASN A 181 -1.14 -5.32 3.98
N ASN A 182 -2.09 -5.53 3.06
CA ASN A 182 -3.08 -4.54 2.60
C ASN A 182 -2.48 -3.31 1.89
N PHE A 183 -1.24 -3.41 1.43
CA PHE A 183 -0.54 -2.37 0.69
C PHE A 183 -0.23 -2.83 -0.75
N PRO A 184 -0.48 -2.00 -1.77
CA PRO A 184 -0.22 -2.35 -3.15
C PRO A 184 1.23 -2.02 -3.53
N VAL A 185 1.94 -3.01 -4.04
CA VAL A 185 3.33 -2.89 -4.53
C VAL A 185 3.32 -3.06 -6.05
N ASP A 186 3.71 -2.02 -6.79
CA ASP A 186 3.87 -2.13 -8.26
C ASP A 186 5.09 -3.02 -8.57
N SER A 187 4.87 -4.10 -9.32
CA SER A 187 5.94 -5.01 -9.74
C SER A 187 6.80 -4.46 -10.88
N GLY A 188 6.33 -3.43 -11.59
CA GLY A 188 6.91 -2.97 -12.85
C GLY A 188 6.55 -3.83 -14.06
N ILE A 189 5.95 -5.02 -13.88
CA ILE A 189 5.53 -5.89 -14.99
C ILE A 189 4.33 -5.25 -15.72
N ARG A 190 4.40 -5.25 -17.05
CA ARG A 190 3.37 -4.73 -17.95
C ARG A 190 2.96 -5.81 -18.95
N ILE A 191 1.70 -6.22 -18.91
CA ILE A 191 1.10 -7.22 -19.81
C ILE A 191 0.57 -6.50 -21.06
N PRO A 192 1.09 -6.81 -22.25
CA PRO A 192 0.58 -6.26 -23.50
C PRO A 192 -0.88 -6.67 -23.77
N SER A 193 -1.57 -5.90 -24.62
CA SER A 193 -2.92 -6.24 -25.05
C SER A 193 -2.91 -7.50 -25.93
N GLY A 194 -3.78 -8.47 -25.62
CA GLY A 194 -4.08 -9.60 -26.52
C GLY A 194 -3.34 -10.92 -26.28
N GLU A 195 -2.38 -11.01 -25.35
CA GLU A 195 -1.63 -12.25 -25.10
C GLU A 195 -1.68 -12.71 -23.64
N LYS A 196 -1.67 -14.04 -23.45
CA LYS A 196 -1.28 -14.64 -22.17
C LYS A 196 0.23 -14.47 -22.03
N TYR A 197 0.63 -13.38 -21.39
CA TYR A 197 2.04 -13.09 -21.13
C TYR A 197 2.53 -13.93 -19.94
N PRO A 198 3.64 -14.67 -20.06
CA PRO A 198 4.21 -15.35 -18.91
C PRO A 198 4.66 -14.30 -17.89
N VAL A 199 4.01 -14.29 -16.73
CA VAL A 199 4.36 -13.39 -15.62
C VAL A 199 5.26 -14.17 -14.66
N PRO A 200 6.55 -13.83 -14.52
CA PRO A 200 7.49 -14.51 -13.62
C PRO A 200 7.21 -14.10 -12.18
N LEU A 201 6.13 -14.64 -11.61
CA LEU A 201 5.70 -14.33 -10.24
C LEU A 201 6.60 -14.98 -9.19
N ASP A 202 7.30 -16.06 -9.53
CA ASP A 202 8.22 -16.83 -8.69
C ASP A 202 9.44 -16.01 -8.23
N GLU A 203 9.92 -15.09 -9.06
CA GLU A 203 11.00 -14.15 -8.70
C GLU A 203 10.62 -13.20 -7.54
N TRP A 204 9.32 -13.13 -7.19
CA TRP A 204 8.78 -12.22 -6.17
C TRP A 204 8.37 -12.91 -4.87
N GLU A 205 8.67 -14.20 -4.69
CA GLU A 205 8.32 -14.94 -3.46
C GLU A 205 8.83 -14.27 -2.19
N ASN A 206 10.03 -13.68 -2.24
CA ASN A 206 10.63 -12.98 -1.11
C ASN A 206 9.88 -11.70 -0.72
N LEU A 207 9.12 -11.08 -1.62
CA LEU A 207 8.34 -9.88 -1.30
C LEU A 207 7.31 -10.16 -0.18
N ARG A 208 6.76 -11.37 -0.14
CA ARG A 208 5.85 -11.81 0.93
C ARG A 208 6.54 -12.21 2.23
N LYS A 209 7.86 -12.39 2.24
CA LYS A 209 8.64 -12.78 3.44
C LYS A 209 8.91 -11.57 4.35
N VAL A 210 7.88 -10.76 4.58
CA VAL A 210 7.88 -9.63 5.50
C VAL A 210 7.01 -9.97 6.71
N ASN A 211 7.29 -9.37 7.86
CA ASN A 211 6.48 -9.57 9.06
C ASN A 211 5.00 -9.23 8.77
N SER A 212 4.06 -10.10 9.14
CA SER A 212 2.62 -9.91 8.88
C SER A 212 2.01 -8.68 9.58
N ASN A 213 2.68 -8.17 10.62
CA ASN A 213 2.30 -6.96 11.35
C ASN A 213 3.02 -5.71 10.83
N ALA A 214 3.86 -5.85 9.81
CA ALA A 214 4.53 -4.71 9.21
C ALA A 214 3.52 -3.87 8.41
N VAL A 215 3.60 -2.56 8.57
CA VAL A 215 2.94 -1.63 7.64
C VAL A 215 3.94 -1.23 6.56
N LEU A 216 3.48 -1.25 5.32
CA LEU A 216 4.31 -0.90 4.17
C LEU A 216 4.04 0.54 3.75
N CYS A 217 5.08 1.21 3.25
CA CYS A 217 4.97 2.51 2.59
C CYS A 217 6.12 2.70 1.61
N TYR A 218 5.96 3.62 0.65
CA TYR A 218 7.07 4.09 -0.17
C TYR A 218 7.69 5.32 0.49
N LEU A 219 9.01 5.33 0.64
CA LEU A 219 9.77 6.47 1.15
C LEU A 219 10.80 6.95 0.14
N PRO A 220 10.95 8.28 -0.05
CA PRO A 220 12.10 8.81 -0.76
C PRO A 220 13.34 8.57 0.11
N VAL A 221 14.33 7.84 -0.40
CA VAL A 221 15.57 7.60 0.34
C VAL A 221 16.74 8.23 -0.39
N ARG A 222 17.58 8.95 0.36
CA ARG A 222 18.86 9.44 -0.15
C ARG A 222 19.82 8.26 -0.20
N ASN A 223 20.47 8.03 -1.34
CA ASN A 223 21.39 6.88 -1.56
C ASN A 223 22.47 6.70 -0.48
N GLU A 224 22.81 7.76 0.25
CA GLU A 224 23.74 7.74 1.39
C GLU A 224 23.19 6.97 2.61
N SER A 225 21.87 6.91 2.79
CA SER A 225 21.22 6.24 3.93
C SER A 225 21.06 4.72 3.75
N LEU A 226 21.28 4.21 2.53
CA LEU A 226 21.17 2.77 2.20
C LEU A 226 22.52 2.04 2.25
N LYS A 227 23.63 2.78 2.32
CA LYS A 227 24.97 2.23 2.48
C LYS A 227 25.30 2.20 3.97
N ALA A 228 25.14 1.05 4.60
CA ALA A 228 25.91 0.75 5.80
C ALA A 228 27.36 0.46 5.36
N GLU A 229 28.32 1.16 5.96
CA GLU A 229 29.75 0.77 5.88
C GLU A 229 29.97 -0.67 6.36
#